data_AF-A0A1Y4J6B5-F1
#
_entry.id   AF-A0A1Y4J6B5-F1
#
_cell.length_a   1.000
_cell.length_b   1.000
_cell.length_c   1.000
_cell.angle_alpha   90.00
_cell.angle_beta   90.00
_cell.angle_gamma   90.00
#
_symmetry.space_group_name_H-M   'P 1'
#
loop_
_entity.id
_entity.type
_entity.pdbx_description
1 polymer ?
#
loop_
_entity_poly.entity_id
_entity_poly.type
_entity_poly.pdbx_seq_one_letter_code
_entity_poly.pdbx_strand_id
1 'polypeptide(L)' 'MFEQQYVLNKIEQWAERLPYRTLRIEVELPGQTLTLEKSKARPIGFNPPPSDLQAKEVMHGGGA' A
#
# COMPACT_ATOMS: atom_id res chain seq x y z
N MET A 1 -15.60 29.67 -5.92
CA MET A 1 -14.72 28.49 -6.13
C MET A 1 -14.45 27.67 -4.85
N PHE A 2 -15.08 27.99 -3.71
CA PHE A 2 -14.75 27.40 -2.41
C PHE A 2 -15.22 25.94 -2.24
N GLU A 3 -16.27 25.51 -2.95
CA GLU A 3 -16.87 24.18 -2.81
C GLU A 3 -16.05 23.07 -3.49
N GLN A 4 -15.52 23.32 -4.69
CA GLN A 4 -14.71 22.34 -5.41
C GLN A 4 -13.43 22.01 -4.63
N GLN A 5 -12.73 23.03 -4.14
CA GLN A 5 -11.54 22.84 -3.30
C GLN A 5 -11.86 22.06 -2.01
N TYR A 6 -13.03 22.32 -1.41
CA TYR A 6 -13.48 21.58 -0.22
C TYR A 6 -13.75 20.10 -0.52
N VAL A 7 -14.44 19.79 -1.62
CA VAL A 7 -14.71 18.42 -2.07
C VAL A 7 -13.39 17.67 -2.33
N LEU A 8 -12.43 18.32 -2.98
CA LEU A 8 -11.12 17.70 -3.27
C LEU A 8 -10.34 17.38 -1.99
N ASN A 9 -10.27 18.32 -1.06
CA ASN A 9 -9.65 18.08 0.24
C ASN A 9 -10.31 16.91 1.00
N LYS A 10 -11.63 16.73 0.87
CA LYS A 10 -12.33 15.59 1.46
C LYS A 10 -11.97 14.27 0.78
N ILE A 11 -11.87 14.25 -0.55
CA ILE A 11 -11.48 13.06 -1.30
C ILE A 11 -10.04 12.65 -0.93
N GLU A 12 -9.11 13.59 -0.84
CA GLU A 12 -7.75 13.33 -0.35
C GLU A 12 -7.74 12.74 1.07
N GLN A 13 -8.49 13.35 1.99
CA GLN A 13 -8.60 12.86 3.37
C GLN A 13 -9.17 11.43 3.45
N TRP A 14 -10.16 11.11 2.62
CA TRP A 14 -10.72 9.76 2.56
C TRP A 14 -9.76 8.78 1.90
N ALA A 15 -9.10 9.16 0.81
CA ALA A 15 -8.09 8.36 0.11
C ALA A 15 -6.95 7.95 1.07
N GLU A 16 -6.53 8.84 1.96
CA GLU A 16 -5.48 8.54 2.95
C GLU A 16 -5.91 7.45 3.96
N ARG A 17 -7.18 7.45 4.35
CA ARG A 17 -7.76 6.48 5.30
C ARG A 17 -7.96 5.08 4.70
N LEU A 18 -8.02 4.96 3.38
CA LEU A 18 -8.18 3.65 2.74
C LEU A 18 -6.91 2.79 2.93
N PRO A 19 -7.07 1.49 3.26
CA PRO A 19 -5.95 0.58 3.53
C PRO A 19 -5.26 0.08 2.24
N TYR A 20 -5.30 0.87 1.17
CA TYR A 20 -4.61 0.54 -0.08
C TYR A 20 -3.17 1.03 -0.05
N ARG A 21 -2.26 0.14 -0.47
CA ARG A 21 -0.83 0.45 -0.62
C ARG A 21 -0.61 1.45 -1.76
N THR A 22 -1.32 1.29 -2.86
CA THR A 22 -1.32 2.21 -3.99
C THR A 22 -2.76 2.51 -4.37
N LEU A 23 -3.07 3.76 -4.64
CA LEU A 23 -4.39 4.20 -5.01
C LEU A 23 -4.26 5.34 -6.02
N ARG A 24 -5.02 5.27 -7.11
CA ARG A 24 -5.16 6.33 -8.09
C ARG A 24 -6.65 6.61 -8.24
N ILE A 25 -7.04 7.86 -8.06
CA ILE A 25 -8.42 8.33 -8.21
C ILE A 25 -8.41 9.41 -9.29
N GLU A 26 -9.21 9.21 -10.32
CA GLU A 26 -9.49 10.23 -11.32
C GLU A 26 -10.89 10.79 -11.06
N VAL A 27 -10.98 12.11 -10.99
CA VAL A 27 -12.23 12.84 -10.77
C VAL A 27 -12.40 13.81 -11.92
N GLU A 28 -13.48 13.65 -12.66
CA GLU A 28 -13.86 14.56 -13.72
C GLU A 28 -14.88 15.56 -13.19
N LEU A 29 -14.52 16.83 -13.21
CA LEU A 29 -15.36 17.97 -12.85
C LEU A 29 -15.63 18.78 -14.12
N PRO A 30 -16.73 19.56 -14.17
CA PRO A 30 -16.98 20.43 -15.30
C PRO A 30 -15.80 21.38 -15.58
N GLY A 31 -15.12 21.18 -16.70
CA GLY A 31 -13.96 21.98 -17.12
C GLY A 31 -12.62 21.60 -16.48
N GLN A 32 -12.56 20.53 -15.69
CA GLN A 32 -11.32 20.13 -15.01
C GLN A 32 -11.28 18.64 -14.70
N THR A 33 -10.18 17.98 -15.05
CA THR A 33 -9.87 16.62 -14.59
C THR A 33 -8.81 16.69 -13.51
N LEU A 34 -8.99 15.93 -12.43
CA LEU A 34 -8.03 15.83 -11.34
C LEU A 34 -7.65 14.38 -11.12
N THR A 35 -6.36 14.16 -10.89
CA THR A 35 -5.82 12.85 -10.57
C THR A 35 -5.16 12.92 -9.19
N LEU A 36 -5.59 12.04 -8.29
CA LEU A 36 -5.01 11.87 -6.97
C LEU A 36 -4.28 10.53 -6.92
N GLU A 37 -2.98 10.57 -6.68
CA GLU A 37 -2.14 9.38 -6.58
C GLU A 37 -1.56 9.27 -5.17
N LYS A 38 -1.84 8.14 -4.53
CA LYS A 38 -1.29 7.77 -3.23
C LYS A 38 -0.47 6.50 -3.40
N SER A 39 0.79 6.54 -2.98
CA SER A 39 1.65 5.37 -2.88
C SER A 39 2.26 5.32 -1.49
N LYS A 40 1.84 4.35 -0.68
CA LYS A 40 2.50 4.00 0.58
C LYS A 40 3.67 3.09 0.23
N ALA A 41 4.87 3.67 0.17
CA ALA A 41 6.09 2.89 0.24
C ALA A 41 6.04 2.03 1.51
N ARG A 42 6.50 0.77 1.45
CA ARG A 42 6.75 0.05 2.70
C ARG A 42 7.77 0.89 3.47
N PRO A 43 7.59 1.13 4.78
CA PRO A 43 8.67 1.71 5.55
C PRO A 43 9.93 0.86 5.31
N ILE A 44 10.95 1.49 4.73
CA ILE A 44 12.25 0.87 4.49
C ILE A 44 12.81 0.59 5.89
N GLY A 45 12.65 -0.63 6.40
CA GLY A 45 13.10 -0.94 7.77
C GLY A 45 12.40 -2.10 8.49
N PHE A 46 11.30 -2.65 7.99
CA PHE A 46 10.71 -3.87 8.59
C PHE A 46 10.65 -5.01 7.57
N ASN A 47 11.79 -5.66 7.39
CA ASN A 47 11.82 -7.00 6.84
C ASN A 47 11.81 -7.95 8.05
N PRO A 48 10.69 -8.60 8.41
CA PRO A 48 10.77 -9.68 9.39
C PRO A 48 11.79 -10.70 8.85
N PRO A 49 12.67 -11.25 9.69
CA PRO A 49 13.60 -12.27 9.23
C PRO A 49 12.80 -13.38 8.54
N PRO A 50 13.32 -13.97 7.45
CA PRO A 50 12.69 -15.15 6.86
C PRO A 50 12.52 -16.16 8.00
N SER A 51 11.28 -16.45 8.36
CA SER A 51 10.99 -17.40 9.42
C SER A 51 11.67 -18.70 9.02
N ASP A 52 12.53 -19.21 9.89
CA ASP A 52 13.23 -20.48 9.77
C ASP A 52 12.23 -21.63 9.56
N LEU A 53 11.68 -21.76 8.35
CA LEU A 53 11.42 -23.04 7.75
C LEU A 53 12.79 -23.60 7.36
N GLN A 54 13.55 -24.00 8.38
CA GLN A 54 14.58 -25.01 8.23
C GLN A 54 13.86 -26.30 7.83
N ALA A 55 13.54 -26.37 6.54
CA ALA A 55 13.68 -27.59 5.78
C ALA A 55 15.13 -28.05 5.93
N LYS A 56 15.43 -28.72 7.04
CA LYS A 56 16.49 -29.72 7.10
C LYS A 56 15.83 -31.09 7.09
N GLU A 57 15.12 -31.36 6.00
CA GLU A 57 15.27 -32.67 5.35
C GLU A 57 16.71 -32.75 4.84
N VAL A 58 17.63 -33.23 5.69
CA VAL A 58 18.87 -33.84 5.21
C VAL A 58 19.10 -35.13 6.00
N MET A 59 18.99 -36.20 5.23
CA MET A 59 19.12 -37.61 5.56
C MET A 59 20.51 -38.01 6.08
N HIS A 60 20.60 -39.25 6.59
CA HIS A 60 21.75 -40.09 7.00
C HIS A 60 21.90 -40.22 8.52
N GLY A 61 21.95 -41.39 9.14
CA GLY A 61 22.13 -42.79 8.73
C GLY A 61 22.27 -43.62 10.03
N GLY A 62 22.24 -44.96 9.93
CA GLY A 62 22.32 -45.91 11.06
C GLY A 62 23.54 -45.70 11.98
N GLY A 63 23.67 -46.37 13.13
CA GLY A 63 23.18 -47.65 13.60
C GLY A 63 24.14 -48.12 14.71
N ALA A 64 23.77 -49.23 15.37
CA ALA A 64 24.41 -49.92 16.50
C ALA A 64 24.13 -49.33 17.89
#